data_AF-A0A532CSQ5-F1
#
_entry.id   AF-A0A532CSQ5-F1
#
_cell.length_a   1.000
_cell.length_b   1.000
_cell.length_c   1.000
_cell.angle_alpha   90.00
_cell.angle_beta   90.00
_cell.angle_gamma   90.00
#
_symmetry.space_group_name_H-M   'P 1'
#
loop_
_entity.id
_entity.type
_entity.pdbx_description
1 polymer ?
#
loop_
_entity_poly.entity_id
_entity_poly.type
_entity_poly.pdbx_seq_one_letter_code
_entity_poly.pdbx_strand_id
1 'polypeptide(L)'
;MYEGKIDVGANNAKWVIGYLKSEGLATVKTDLGDVFPRKVYYFTDSGRVLMKKIERIKNRTIFERENQYAAQIKLREQQPVEDVTLF
;
A
#
# COMPACT_ATOMS: atom_id res chain seq x y z
N MET A 1 4.22 14.53 -3.75
CA MET A 1 3.60 14.09 -5.02
C MET A 1 4.42 12.88 -5.46
N TYR A 2 3.86 11.66 -5.40
CA TYR A 2 4.56 10.49 -5.94
C TYR A 2 4.45 10.54 -7.46
N GLU A 3 5.55 10.86 -8.14
CA GLU A 3 5.65 10.92 -9.59
C GLU A 3 5.91 9.50 -10.13
N GLY A 4 4.92 8.64 -9.95
CA GLY A 4 4.84 7.32 -10.56
C GLY A 4 3.58 7.27 -11.42
N LYS A 5 3.73 6.87 -12.69
CA LYS A 5 2.66 6.83 -13.72
C LYS A 5 1.42 5.99 -13.34
N ILE A 6 1.42 5.33 -12.18
CA ILE A 6 0.37 4.45 -11.70
C ILE A 6 0.05 4.80 -10.24
N ASP A 7 -1.10 5.44 -9.99
CA ASP A 7 -1.64 5.63 -8.65
C ASP A 7 -2.29 4.32 -8.18
N VAL A 8 -1.50 3.49 -7.52
CA VAL A 8 -1.94 2.20 -6.96
C VAL A 8 -3.03 2.42 -5.90
N GLY A 9 -2.96 3.52 -5.14
CA GLY A 9 -3.95 3.84 -4.12
C GLY A 9 -5.33 4.10 -4.73
N ALA A 10 -5.39 4.94 -5.76
CA ALA A 10 -6.63 5.23 -6.49
C ALA A 10 -7.20 3.99 -7.18
N ASN A 11 -6.36 3.15 -7.78
CA ASN A 11 -6.80 1.91 -8.42
C ASN A 11 -7.40 0.92 -7.40
N ASN A 12 -6.75 0.74 -6.25
CA ASN A 12 -7.25 -0.13 -5.18
C ASN A 12 -8.58 0.39 -4.63
N ALA A 13 -8.69 1.71 -4.39
CA ALA A 13 -9.92 2.34 -3.94
C ALA A 13 -11.08 2.10 -4.92
N LYS A 14 -10.83 2.29 -6.22
CA LYS A 14 -11.82 2.06 -7.28
C LYS A 14 -12.27 0.60 -7.32
N TRP A 15 -11.34 -0.34 -7.24
CA TRP A 15 -11.64 -1.77 -7.24
C TRP A 15 -12.51 -2.16 -6.05
N VAL A 16 -12.15 -1.73 -4.83
CA VAL A 16 -12.90 -2.10 -3.61
C VAL A 16 -14.34 -1.59 -3.65
N ILE A 17 -14.57 -0.38 -4.15
CA ILE A 17 -15.92 0.19 -4.29
C ILE A 17 -16.73 -0.63 -5.29
N GLY A 18 -16.13 -1.00 -6.43
CA GLY A 18 -16.77 -1.84 -7.43
C GLY A 18 -17.15 -3.21 -6.87
N TYR A 19 -16.23 -3.83 -6.13
CA TYR A 19 -16.44 -5.13 -5.49
C TYR A 19 -17.54 -5.10 -4.43
N LEU A 20 -17.54 -4.12 -3.52
CA LEU A 20 -18.60 -3.99 -2.51
C LEU A 20 -19.98 -3.80 -3.15
N LYS A 21 -20.05 -3.04 -4.26
CA LYS A 21 -21.29 -2.85 -5.01
C LYS A 21 -21.76 -4.14 -5.68
N SER A 22 -20.86 -4.95 -6.25
CA SER A 22 -21.24 -6.23 -6.88
C SER A 22 -21.73 -7.24 -5.85
N GLU A 23 -21.17 -7.23 -4.64
CA GLU A 23 -21.57 -8.09 -3.52
C GLU A 23 -22.84 -7.59 -2.79
N GLY A 24 -23.38 -6.43 -3.19
CA GLY A 24 -24.57 -5.84 -2.54
C GLY A 24 -24.31 -5.28 -1.14
N LEU A 25 -23.05 -5.03 -0.77
CA LEU A 25 -22.67 -4.50 0.54
C LEU A 25 -22.70 -2.97 0.53
N ALA A 26 -23.58 -2.39 1.36
CA ALA A 26 -23.67 -0.94 1.53
C ALA A 26 -22.50 -0.42 2.39
N THR A 27 -21.80 0.60 1.89
CA THR A 27 -20.70 1.23 2.65
C THR A 27 -21.26 2.28 3.62
N VAL A 28 -21.00 2.12 4.92
CA VAL A 28 -21.49 3.05 5.97
C VAL A 28 -20.65 4.33 6.03
N LYS A 29 -19.32 4.21 5.86
CA LYS A 29 -18.39 5.34 5.87
C LYS A 29 -17.15 5.00 5.06
N THR A 30 -16.62 5.98 4.34
CA THR A 30 -15.49 5.82 3.43
C THR A 30 -14.43 6.88 3.72
N ASP A 31 -13.19 6.46 3.89
CA ASP A 31 -12.01 7.33 3.92
C ASP A 31 -10.96 6.70 3.00
N LEU A 32 -10.91 7.19 1.76
CA LEU A 32 -10.05 6.68 0.69
C LEU A 32 -9.25 7.83 0.11
N GLY A 33 -7.96 7.58 -0.16
CA GLY A 33 -7.03 8.60 -0.65
C GLY A 33 -6.41 9.47 0.46
N ASP A 34 -6.05 10.71 0.10
CA ASP A 34 -5.21 11.67 0.84
C ASP A 34 -3.69 11.47 0.62
N VAL A 35 -2.93 12.51 0.96
CA VAL A 35 -1.48 12.58 0.83
C VAL A 35 -0.77 11.94 2.02
N PHE A 36 -1.42 11.91 3.19
CA PHE A 36 -0.81 11.41 4.42
C PHE A 36 -1.21 9.96 4.74
N PRO A 37 -0.26 9.13 5.20
CA PRO A 37 -0.56 7.78 5.64
C PRO A 37 -1.45 7.76 6.89
N ARG A 38 -2.24 6.69 7.02
CA ARG A 38 -3.15 6.47 8.15
C ARG A 38 -2.88 5.12 8.81
N LYS A 39 -2.98 5.08 10.13
CA LYS A 39 -3.00 3.83 10.90
C LYS A 39 -4.43 3.52 11.30
N VAL A 40 -4.91 2.35 10.89
CA VAL A 40 -6.28 1.89 11.14
C VAL A 40 -6.25 0.72 12.12
N TYR A 41 -7.14 0.73 13.10
CA TYR A 41 -7.43 -0.39 14.01
C TYR A 41 -8.90 -0.74 13.89
N TYR A 42 -9.18 -2.02 13.62
CA TYR A 42 -10.52 -2.56 13.52
C TYR A 42 -10.78 -3.52 14.67
N PHE A 43 -11.85 -3.26 15.42
CA PHE A 43 -12.31 -4.11 16.52
C PHE A 43 -13.45 -5.00 16.01
N THR A 44 -13.18 -6.30 15.84
CA THR A 44 -14.13 -7.28 15.29
C THR A 44 -15.33 -7.54 16.19
N ASP A 45 -15.16 -7.37 17.50
CA ASP A 45 -16.19 -7.58 18.54
C ASP A 45 -17.33 -6.55 18.48
N SER A 46 -16.99 -5.31 18.15
CA SER A 46 -17.85 -4.13 18.26
C SER A 46 -18.02 -3.39 16.94
N GLY A 47 -17.30 -3.80 15.88
CA GLY A 47 -17.27 -3.13 14.58
C GLY A 47 -16.64 -1.74 14.60
N ARG A 48 -16.00 -1.34 15.72
CA ARG A 48 -15.42 0.00 15.86
C ARG A 48 -14.14 0.11 15.05
N VAL A 49 -13.96 1.29 14.45
CA VAL A 49 -12.76 1.63 13.68
C VAL A 49 -12.10 2.84 14.30
N LEU A 50 -10.85 2.70 14.72
CA LEU A 50 -10.02 3.83 15.11
C LEU A 50 -9.03 4.12 14.00
N MET A 51 -8.95 5.39 13.60
CA MET A 51 -8.03 5.86 12.57
C MET A 51 -7.19 6.99 13.13
N LYS A 52 -5.87 6.92 12.91
CA LYS A 52 -4.94 8.00 13.18
C LYS A 52 -4.26 8.45 11.89
N LYS A 53 -4.46 9.72 11.52
CA LYS A 53 -3.69 10.38 10.44
C LYS A 53 -2.28 10.68 10.94
N ILE A 54 -1.26 10.28 10.17
CA ILE A 54 0.14 10.47 10.53
C ILE A 54 0.71 11.62 9.70
N GLU A 55 0.74 12.81 10.28
CA GLU A 55 1.23 14.02 9.59
C GLU A 55 2.75 14.18 9.66
N ARG A 56 3.38 13.66 10.72
CA ARG A 56 4.83 13.72 10.91
C ARG A 56 5.43 12.34 10.81
N ILE A 57 6.13 12.12 9.71
CA ILE A 57 6.81 10.87 9.40
C ILE A 57 8.27 10.99 9.86
N LYS A 58 8.62 10.39 11.00
CA LYS A 58 10.01 10.27 11.46
C LYS A 58 10.64 8.97 10.93
N ASN A 59 10.63 8.78 9.61
CA ASN A 59 11.01 7.50 8.97
C ASN A 59 12.35 7.57 8.23
N ARG A 60 13.34 8.32 8.76
CA ARG A 60 14.67 8.43 8.11
C ARG A 60 15.29 7.06 7.84
N THR A 61 15.18 6.16 8.81
CA THR A 61 15.73 4.80 8.74
C THR A 61 15.00 3.90 7.74
N ILE A 62 13.69 4.09 7.52
CA ILE A 62 12.94 3.32 6.52
C ILE A 62 13.34 3.78 5.12
N PHE A 63 13.46 5.09 4.92
CA PHE A 63 13.87 5.65 3.63
C PHE A 63 15.29 5.21 3.23
N GLU A 64 16.23 5.21 4.19
CA GLU A 64 17.59 4.69 3.97
C GLU A 64 17.55 3.20 3.55
N ARG A 65 16.71 2.38 4.18
CA ARG A 65 16.54 0.96 3.84
C ARG A 65 15.90 0.74 2.47
N GLU A 66 14.85 1.49 2.13
CA GLU A 66 14.20 1.36 0.81
C GLU A 66 15.15 1.74 -0.32
N ASN A 67 15.97 2.78 -0.14
CA ASN A 67 16.99 3.15 -1.11
C ASN A 67 18.05 2.06 -1.27
N GLN A 68 18.53 1.48 -0.16
CA GLN A 68 19.47 0.37 -0.20
C GLN A 68 18.87 -0.85 -0.91
N TYR A 69 17.62 -1.19 -0.63
CA TYR A 69 16.92 -2.31 -1.27
C TYR A 69 16.72 -2.06 -2.77
N ALA A 70 16.31 -0.85 -3.17
CA ALA A 70 16.16 -0.48 -4.57
C ALA A 70 17.51 -0.56 -5.33
N ALA A 71 18.61 -0.15 -4.68
CA ALA A 71 19.94 -0.28 -5.26
C ALA A 71 20.35 -1.76 -5.43
N GLN A 72 20.04 -2.62 -4.47
CA GLN A 72 20.30 -4.06 -4.56
C GLN A 72 19.49 -4.73 -5.67
N ILE A 73 18.21 -4.37 -5.85
CA ILE A 73 17.39 -4.91 -6.94
C ILE A 73 18.00 -4.56 -8.30
N LYS A 74 18.37 -3.29 -8.52
CA LYS A 74 19.00 -2.86 -9.79
C LYS A 74 20.31 -3.59 -10.07
N LEU A 75 21.10 -3.91 -9.03
CA LEU A 75 22.32 -4.68 -9.17
C LEU A 75 22.02 -6.15 -9.52
N ARG A 76 20.96 -6.72 -8.96
CA ARG A 76 20.53 -8.10 -9.23
C ARG A 76 19.94 -8.28 -10.62
N GLU A 77 19.24 -7.28 -11.16
CA GLU A 77 18.76 -7.29 -12.56
C GLU A 77 19.90 -7.31 -13.59
N GLN A 78 21.13 -6.94 -13.21
CA GLN A 78 22.32 -6.99 -14.06
C GLN A 78 23.05 -8.33 -14.02
N GLN A 79 22.66 -9.24 -13.11
CA GLN A 79 23.19 -10.60 -13.09
C GLN A 79 22.34 -11.48 -14.02
N PRO A 80 22.93 -12.14 -15.04
CA PRO A 80 22.18 -13.07 -15.86
C PRO A 80 21.63 -14.19 -14.98
N VAL A 81 20.33 -14.45 -15.08
CA VAL A 81 19.64 -15.48 -14.32
C VAL A 81 20.17 -16.84 -14.81
N GLU A 82 21.01 -17.49 -14.00
CA GLU A 82 21.39 -18.89 -14.21
C GLU A 82 20.17 -19.78 -13.95
N ASP A 83 19.97 -20.75 -14.83
CA ASP A 83 18.74 -21.55 -15.00
C ASP A 83 18.13 -22.05 -13.68
N VAL A 84 16.88 -21.64 -13.43
CA VAL A 84 16.07 -22.22 -12.35
C VAL A 84 15.62 -23.61 -12.77
N THR A 85 16.32 -24.64 -12.29
CA THR A 85 15.89 -26.04 -12.48
C THR A 85 14.72 -26.34 -11.52
N LEU A 86 13.51 -26.48 -12.06
CA LEU A 86 12.41 -27.17 -11.36
C LEU A 86 12.58 -28.68 -11.59
N PHE A 87 12.76 -29.43 -10.50
CA PHE A 87 12.57 -30.87 -10.48
C PHE A 87 11.12 -31.20 -10.13
#